data_AF-A0A7K3J1X3-F1
#
_entry.id   AF-A0A7K3J1X3-F1
#
_cell.length_a   1.000
_cell.length_b   1.000
_cell.length_c   1.000
_cell.angle_alpha   90.00
_cell.angle_beta   90.00
_cell.angle_gamma   90.00
#
_symmetry.space_group_name_H-M   'P 1'
#
loop_
_entity.id
_entity.type
_entity.pdbx_description
1 polymer ?
#
loop_
_entity_poly.entity_id
_entity_poly.type
_entity_poly.pdbx_seq_one_letter_code
_entity_poly.pdbx_strand_id
1 'polypeptide(L)'
;ISLSRPLSAADFRVSGRITDPFGNAIQNAKVSFISGNTHYAGISGSDGTYSLKVFGIYEDVPGLIELGSPYPNPFTYSINIPFIISSIGDIRFSVYSFTGQKITEKLFPETPAGSYQLIWDGRTDNGAPVRQGYYIYSLTFRGKTSSGKLVKVEGRSTYSAGTGLEPIMLPPEVSDPPGPRRISVITTVECDKYYPVRLTDITLACDTVIDFELARSQELPFKISGDHIAMFTGTAYRPLLLKGINLGSSPPGYFPGEIAYAIEDKSAGTYEKWIRQMTDAGFNSIRVYTLHPPVFYEKLAEYNQRNPDKPLLLFQGIWLDEIEDGQNPDDYDLTLRTAPFKDGIREVIDCIHGNKDIAFRAGRAYGRYLTDVSRWTAGY
;
A
#
# COMPACT_ATOMS: atom_id res chain seq x y z
N ILE A 1 -15.51 -17.43 -35.04
CA ILE A 1 -16.45 -16.53 -34.33
C ILE A 1 -15.88 -16.33 -32.94
N SER A 2 -15.24 -15.18 -32.74
CA SER A 2 -14.58 -14.78 -31.49
C SER A 2 -15.66 -14.54 -30.44
N LEU A 3 -15.65 -15.33 -29.36
CA LEU A 3 -16.38 -15.02 -28.14
C LEU A 3 -15.42 -14.28 -27.22
N SER A 4 -15.39 -12.96 -27.36
CA SER A 4 -15.03 -12.07 -26.25
C SER A 4 -15.91 -12.46 -25.06
N ARG A 5 -15.35 -13.21 -24.10
CA ARG A 5 -16.02 -13.46 -22.83
C ARG A 5 -16.23 -12.08 -22.21
N PRO A 6 -17.46 -11.61 -22.00
CA PRO A 6 -17.68 -10.32 -21.36
C PRO A 6 -17.03 -10.36 -19.97
N LEU A 7 -16.47 -9.22 -19.54
CA LEU A 7 -16.14 -8.96 -18.14
C LEU A 7 -17.37 -9.31 -17.32
N SER A 8 -17.41 -10.52 -16.75
CA SER A 8 -18.60 -10.94 -16.02
C SER A 8 -18.47 -10.36 -14.62
N ALA A 9 -19.21 -9.28 -14.36
CA ALA A 9 -19.44 -8.79 -13.01
C ALA A 9 -19.95 -9.97 -12.18
N ALA A 10 -19.21 -10.32 -11.12
CA ALA A 10 -19.69 -11.26 -10.12
C ALA A 10 -20.25 -10.44 -8.96
N ASP A 11 -21.48 -10.75 -8.58
CA ASP A 11 -22.09 -10.20 -7.38
C ASP A 11 -21.72 -11.12 -6.22
N PHE A 12 -21.12 -10.55 -5.19
CA PHE A 12 -20.77 -11.27 -3.97
C PHE A 12 -21.59 -10.76 -2.80
N ARG A 13 -22.04 -11.68 -1.96
CA ARG A 13 -22.62 -11.34 -0.67
C ARG A 13 -21.54 -11.38 0.40
N VAL A 14 -21.37 -10.28 1.09
CA VAL A 14 -20.53 -10.21 2.29
C VAL A 14 -21.44 -10.07 3.50
N SER A 15 -21.33 -11.01 4.42
CA SER A 15 -22.11 -10.99 5.67
C SER A 15 -21.20 -11.25 6.86
N GLY A 16 -21.71 -11.07 8.06
CA GLY A 16 -20.99 -11.42 9.27
C GLY A 16 -21.63 -10.81 10.49
N ARG A 17 -20.90 -10.88 11.60
CA ARG A 17 -21.33 -10.35 12.89
C ARG A 17 -20.31 -9.36 13.43
N ILE A 18 -20.82 -8.32 14.08
CA ILE A 18 -20.02 -7.32 14.77
C ILE A 18 -20.24 -7.51 16.26
N THR A 19 -19.15 -7.76 16.97
CA THR A 19 -19.17 -8.04 18.41
C THR A 19 -18.15 -7.19 19.17
N ASP A 20 -18.34 -7.05 20.47
CA ASP A 20 -17.29 -6.58 21.37
C ASP A 20 -16.31 -7.73 21.71
N PRO A 21 -15.19 -7.45 22.41
CA PRO A 21 -14.23 -8.48 22.82
C PRO A 21 -14.80 -9.55 23.78
N PHE A 22 -16.02 -9.35 24.30
CA PHE A 22 -16.72 -10.30 25.16
C PHE A 22 -17.77 -11.12 24.40
N GLY A 23 -17.86 -10.95 23.08
CA GLY A 23 -18.81 -11.64 22.20
C GLY A 23 -20.23 -11.04 22.21
N ASN A 24 -20.45 -9.88 22.85
CA ASN A 24 -21.74 -9.21 22.82
C ASN A 24 -21.97 -8.56 21.45
N ALA A 25 -23.18 -8.68 20.93
CA ALA A 25 -23.56 -8.06 19.68
C ALA A 25 -23.49 -6.53 19.72
N ILE A 26 -22.90 -5.92 18.70
CA ILE A 26 -22.91 -4.46 18.52
C ILE A 26 -23.92 -4.12 17.43
N GLN A 27 -25.00 -3.49 17.86
CA GLN A 27 -26.06 -2.97 16.98
C GLN A 27 -25.73 -1.57 16.46
N ASN A 28 -26.32 -1.21 15.32
CA ASN A 28 -26.15 0.10 14.69
C ASN A 28 -24.70 0.46 14.32
N ALA A 29 -23.81 -0.53 14.19
CA ALA A 29 -22.47 -0.31 13.68
C ALA A 29 -22.54 -0.23 12.15
N LYS A 30 -21.90 0.80 11.59
CA LYS A 30 -21.81 1.04 10.16
C LYS A 30 -20.65 0.23 9.60
N VAL A 31 -20.94 -0.66 8.67
CA VAL A 31 -19.94 -1.44 7.92
C VAL A 31 -19.89 -0.89 6.51
N SER A 32 -18.69 -0.62 6.01
CA SER A 32 -18.46 -0.26 4.62
C SER A 32 -17.39 -1.13 3.96
N PHE A 33 -17.54 -1.27 2.65
CA PHE A 33 -16.58 -1.88 1.74
C PHE A 33 -16.35 -0.92 0.57
N ILE A 34 -15.09 -0.69 0.24
CA ILE A 34 -14.67 0.14 -0.90
C ILE A 34 -13.90 -0.77 -1.86
N SER A 35 -14.32 -0.78 -3.11
CA SER A 35 -13.61 -1.44 -4.21
C SER A 35 -13.44 -0.44 -5.34
N GLY A 36 -12.19 -0.05 -5.63
CA GLY A 36 -11.91 1.04 -6.56
C GLY A 36 -12.65 2.31 -6.15
N ASN A 37 -13.62 2.75 -6.97
CA ASN A 37 -14.41 3.96 -6.72
C ASN A 37 -15.82 3.68 -6.17
N THR A 38 -16.18 2.41 -5.95
CA THR A 38 -17.52 2.05 -5.47
C THR A 38 -17.50 1.81 -3.97
N HIS A 39 -18.46 2.41 -3.28
CA HIS A 39 -18.64 2.29 -1.83
C HIS A 39 -19.96 1.57 -1.54
N TYR A 40 -19.88 0.48 -0.79
CA TYR A 40 -21.02 -0.30 -0.30
C TYR A 40 -21.06 -0.12 1.21
N ALA A 41 -22.23 0.16 1.78
CA ALA A 41 -22.36 0.33 3.22
C ALA A 41 -23.69 -0.22 3.75
N GLY A 42 -23.66 -0.66 5.00
CA GLY A 42 -24.80 -1.20 5.73
C GLY A 42 -24.63 -0.98 7.22
N ILE A 43 -25.65 -1.39 7.96
CA ILE A 43 -25.72 -1.23 9.40
C ILE A 43 -26.01 -2.60 10.02
N SER A 44 -25.37 -2.92 11.13
CA SER A 44 -25.67 -4.15 11.88
C SER A 44 -27.04 -4.10 12.56
N GLY A 45 -27.74 -5.24 12.54
CA GLY A 45 -28.99 -5.45 13.25
C GLY A 45 -28.80 -5.56 14.77
N SER A 46 -29.90 -5.78 15.48
CA SER A 46 -29.90 -5.91 16.95
C SER A 46 -29.10 -7.12 17.47
N ASP A 47 -28.94 -8.15 16.65
CA ASP A 47 -28.10 -9.33 16.93
C ASP A 47 -26.63 -9.15 16.50
N GLY A 48 -26.28 -7.97 15.99
CA GLY A 48 -24.95 -7.61 15.50
C GLY A 48 -24.67 -8.08 14.07
N THR A 49 -25.63 -8.72 13.39
CA THR A 49 -25.42 -9.26 12.04
C THR A 49 -25.55 -8.18 10.98
N TYR A 50 -24.77 -8.30 9.91
CA TYR A 50 -24.89 -7.45 8.72
C TYR A 50 -24.81 -8.30 7.44
N SER A 51 -25.34 -7.77 6.35
CA SER A 51 -25.29 -8.40 5.03
C SER A 51 -25.31 -7.34 3.95
N LEU A 52 -24.30 -7.35 3.09
CA LEU A 52 -24.11 -6.42 1.98
C LEU A 52 -23.94 -7.16 0.67
N LYS A 53 -24.52 -6.59 -0.39
CA LYS A 53 -24.29 -7.04 -1.76
C LYS A 53 -23.23 -6.14 -2.38
N VAL A 54 -22.12 -6.76 -2.78
CA VAL A 54 -20.98 -6.13 -3.44
C VAL A 54 -21.07 -6.51 -4.93
N PHE A 55 -21.32 -5.53 -5.81
CA PHE A 55 -21.65 -5.75 -7.22
C PHE A 55 -20.94 -4.76 -8.14
N GLY A 56 -20.78 -5.12 -9.42
CA GLY A 56 -20.20 -4.20 -10.42
C GLY A 56 -18.67 -4.04 -10.31
N ILE A 57 -18.00 -5.05 -9.75
CA ILE A 57 -16.56 -5.04 -9.61
C ILE A 57 -15.92 -5.65 -10.85
N TYR A 58 -15.06 -4.85 -11.48
CA TYR A 58 -14.23 -5.28 -12.59
C TYR A 58 -12.92 -5.84 -12.03
N GLU A 59 -12.46 -6.95 -12.62
CA GLU A 59 -11.23 -7.64 -12.26
C GLU A 59 -10.04 -6.66 -12.13
N ASP A 60 -9.48 -6.53 -10.94
CA ASP A 60 -8.05 -6.29 -10.77
C ASP A 60 -7.48 -7.64 -10.38
N VAL A 61 -7.13 -8.47 -11.36
CA VAL A 61 -6.42 -9.73 -11.10
C VAL A 61 -4.94 -9.35 -10.91
N PRO A 62 -4.39 -9.48 -9.69
CA PRO A 62 -2.95 -9.31 -9.48
C PRO A 62 -2.20 -10.31 -10.37
N GLY A 63 -1.11 -9.88 -11.00
CA GLY A 63 -0.36 -10.73 -11.93
C GLY A 63 -0.92 -10.80 -13.36
N LEU A 64 -1.91 -9.97 -13.74
CA LEU A 64 -2.33 -9.82 -15.15
C LEU A 64 -1.18 -9.42 -16.06
N ILE A 65 -0.34 -8.51 -15.56
CA ILE A 65 0.91 -8.12 -16.19
C ILE A 65 1.98 -7.82 -15.14
N GLU A 66 3.17 -8.39 -15.33
CA GLU A 66 4.33 -8.15 -14.50
C GLU A 66 5.46 -7.61 -15.35
N LEU A 67 5.99 -6.42 -15.03
CA LEU A 67 7.12 -5.81 -15.74
C LEU A 67 8.43 -6.20 -15.07
N GLY A 68 9.39 -6.65 -15.87
CA GLY A 68 10.79 -6.72 -15.48
C GLY A 68 11.52 -5.40 -15.74
N SER A 69 12.79 -5.35 -15.34
CA SER A 69 13.61 -4.15 -15.54
C SER A 69 14.06 -4.05 -17.00
N PRO A 70 13.87 -2.89 -17.68
CA PRO A 70 14.39 -2.67 -19.02
C PRO A 70 15.91 -2.80 -19.09
N TYR A 71 16.44 -3.47 -20.11
CA TYR A 71 17.88 -3.69 -20.26
C TYR A 71 18.34 -3.69 -21.73
N PRO A 72 19.54 -3.15 -22.04
CA PRO A 72 20.32 -2.29 -21.16
C PRO A 72 19.58 -0.96 -20.92
N ASN A 73 19.68 -0.39 -19.72
CA ASN A 73 19.17 0.95 -19.44
C ASN A 73 20.19 1.67 -18.55
N PRO A 74 20.98 2.62 -19.07
CA PRO A 74 20.83 3.32 -20.36
C PRO A 74 21.06 2.47 -21.61
N PHE A 75 20.44 2.85 -22.74
CA PHE A 75 20.58 2.17 -24.03
C PHE A 75 21.09 3.10 -25.15
N THR A 76 21.77 2.51 -26.15
CA THR A 76 22.33 3.22 -27.31
C THR A 76 21.59 2.95 -28.62
N TYR A 77 20.99 1.77 -28.82
CA TYR A 77 20.23 1.42 -30.04
C TYR A 77 18.84 0.95 -29.68
N SER A 78 18.75 -0.29 -29.23
CA SER A 78 17.53 -0.90 -28.75
C SER A 78 17.57 -1.12 -27.24
N ILE A 79 16.39 -1.29 -26.68
CA ILE A 79 16.18 -1.67 -25.28
C ILE A 79 15.17 -2.81 -25.24
N ASN A 80 15.43 -3.77 -24.35
CA ASN A 80 14.55 -4.88 -24.09
C ASN A 80 13.74 -4.60 -22.83
N ILE A 81 12.43 -4.79 -22.92
CA ILE A 81 11.49 -4.59 -21.82
C ILE A 81 10.83 -5.95 -21.57
N PRO A 82 11.34 -6.75 -20.62
CA PRO A 82 10.76 -8.05 -20.30
C PRO A 82 9.44 -7.87 -19.53
N PHE A 83 8.44 -8.68 -19.82
CA PHE A 83 7.18 -8.71 -19.08
C PHE A 83 6.47 -10.06 -19.21
N ILE A 84 5.56 -10.34 -18.29
CA ILE A 84 4.75 -11.57 -18.26
C ILE A 84 3.28 -11.16 -18.34
N ILE A 85 2.49 -11.87 -19.15
CA ILE A 85 1.02 -11.76 -19.14
C ILE A 85 0.38 -13.13 -18.84
N SER A 86 -0.60 -13.14 -17.94
CA SER A 86 -1.24 -14.37 -17.46
C SER A 86 -2.55 -14.74 -18.19
N SER A 87 -2.96 -13.95 -19.19
CA SER A 87 -4.12 -14.25 -20.05
C SER A 87 -3.90 -13.74 -21.47
N ILE A 88 -4.68 -14.24 -22.43
CA ILE A 88 -4.69 -13.71 -23.80
C ILE A 88 -5.28 -12.29 -23.84
N GLY A 89 -4.69 -11.39 -24.62
CA GLY A 89 -5.25 -10.05 -24.85
C GLY A 89 -4.34 -9.10 -25.62
N ASP A 90 -4.84 -7.88 -25.83
CA ASP A 90 -4.13 -6.85 -26.59
C ASP A 90 -3.10 -6.13 -25.72
N ILE A 91 -1.89 -5.96 -26.26
CA ILE A 91 -0.82 -5.20 -25.64
C ILE A 91 -0.62 -3.92 -26.43
N ARG A 92 -0.78 -2.79 -25.76
CA ARG A 92 -0.46 -1.47 -26.32
C ARG A 92 0.81 -0.94 -25.66
N PHE A 93 1.85 -0.82 -26.46
CA PHE A 93 3.10 -0.18 -26.06
C PHE A 93 3.13 1.24 -26.59
N SER A 94 3.53 2.19 -25.74
CA SER A 94 3.74 3.57 -26.15
C SER A 94 5.01 4.12 -25.51
N VAL A 95 5.68 5.01 -26.21
CA VAL A 95 6.82 5.78 -25.67
C VAL A 95 6.50 7.25 -25.73
N TYR A 96 6.85 7.97 -24.68
CA TYR A 96 6.68 9.40 -24.54
C TYR A 96 8.02 10.07 -24.24
N SER A 97 8.19 11.29 -24.75
CA SER A 97 9.25 12.19 -24.27
C SER A 97 8.97 12.65 -22.84
N PHE A 98 9.97 13.21 -22.18
CA PHE A 98 9.82 13.76 -20.82
C PHE A 98 8.80 14.92 -20.73
N THR A 99 8.48 15.57 -21.85
CA THR A 99 7.42 16.62 -21.92
C THR A 99 6.02 16.04 -22.15
N GLY A 100 5.88 14.72 -22.21
CA GLY A 100 4.61 14.02 -22.43
C GLY A 100 4.21 13.86 -23.90
N GLN A 101 5.01 14.33 -24.86
CA GLN A 101 4.73 14.11 -26.28
C GLN A 101 4.90 12.61 -26.61
N LYS A 102 3.88 11.99 -27.22
CA LYS A 102 3.92 10.61 -27.71
C LYS A 102 4.88 10.50 -28.90
N ILE A 103 5.81 9.55 -28.81
CA ILE A 103 6.92 9.32 -29.74
C ILE A 103 6.64 8.14 -30.67
N THR A 104 6.10 7.05 -30.12
CA THR A 104 5.66 5.88 -30.88
C THR A 104 4.56 5.15 -30.12
N GLU A 105 3.70 4.46 -30.87
CA GLU A 105 2.74 3.51 -30.34
C GLU A 105 2.76 2.23 -31.19
N LYS A 106 2.73 1.08 -30.53
CA LYS A 106 2.60 -0.24 -31.16
C LYS A 106 1.50 -1.03 -30.46
N LEU A 107 0.67 -1.69 -31.26
CA LEU A 107 -0.40 -2.56 -30.80
C LEU A 107 -0.09 -3.99 -31.22
N PHE A 108 -0.10 -4.91 -30.27
CA PHE A 108 0.05 -6.34 -30.47
C PHE A 108 -1.28 -7.02 -30.09
N PRO A 109 -2.18 -7.25 -31.06
CA PRO A 109 -3.50 -7.81 -30.79
C PRO A 109 -3.42 -9.29 -30.45
N GLU A 110 -4.37 -9.78 -29.65
CA GLU A 110 -4.59 -11.21 -29.37
C GLU A 110 -3.32 -11.95 -28.87
N THR A 111 -2.45 -11.29 -28.10
CA THR A 111 -1.20 -11.89 -27.61
C THR A 111 -1.51 -12.99 -26.58
N PRO A 112 -1.07 -14.25 -26.77
CA PRO A 112 -1.31 -15.34 -25.82
C PRO A 112 -0.67 -15.10 -24.45
N ALA A 113 -1.16 -15.77 -23.41
CA ALA A 113 -0.49 -15.77 -22.11
C ALA A 113 0.95 -16.32 -22.23
N GLY A 114 1.91 -15.71 -21.54
CA GLY A 114 3.32 -16.09 -21.62
C GLY A 114 4.29 -15.00 -21.17
N SER A 115 5.58 -15.33 -21.27
CA SER A 115 6.69 -14.41 -21.01
C SER A 115 7.20 -13.82 -22.32
N TYR A 116 7.35 -12.50 -22.35
CA TYR A 116 7.71 -11.76 -23.54
C TYR A 116 8.81 -10.75 -23.28
N GLN A 117 9.48 -10.39 -24.36
CA GLN A 117 10.39 -9.27 -24.44
C GLN A 117 9.89 -8.30 -25.50
N LEU A 118 9.56 -7.07 -25.09
CA LEU A 118 9.33 -6.00 -26.03
C LEU A 118 10.66 -5.34 -26.38
N ILE A 119 10.99 -5.33 -27.67
CA ILE A 119 12.18 -4.67 -28.20
C ILE A 119 11.73 -3.33 -28.76
N TRP A 120 12.28 -2.24 -28.24
CA TRP A 120 12.13 -0.92 -28.87
C TRP A 120 13.47 -0.46 -29.43
N ASP A 121 13.48 -0.04 -30.69
CA ASP A 121 14.67 0.32 -31.47
C ASP A 121 15.14 1.76 -31.28
N GLY A 122 14.50 2.50 -30.37
CA GLY A 122 14.81 3.90 -30.10
C GLY A 122 14.43 4.84 -31.24
N ARG A 123 13.44 4.49 -32.07
CA ARG A 123 12.93 5.34 -33.16
C ARG A 123 11.49 5.78 -32.93
N THR A 124 11.13 6.88 -33.59
CA THR A 124 9.74 7.36 -33.70
C THR A 124 8.96 6.54 -34.73
N ASP A 125 7.64 6.74 -34.81
CA ASP A 125 6.82 6.08 -35.84
C ASP A 125 7.24 6.41 -37.29
N ASN A 126 7.91 7.55 -37.50
CA ASN A 126 8.45 7.94 -38.81
C ASN A 126 9.83 7.34 -39.09
N GLY A 127 10.33 6.45 -38.23
CA GLY A 127 11.63 5.80 -38.36
C GLY A 127 12.82 6.69 -37.99
N ALA A 128 12.61 7.92 -37.52
CA ALA A 128 13.70 8.80 -37.07
C ALA A 128 14.22 8.37 -35.69
N PRO A 129 15.54 8.34 -35.43
CA PRO A 129 16.06 8.03 -34.10
C PRO A 129 15.68 9.12 -33.10
N VAL A 130 15.34 8.71 -31.88
CA VAL A 130 15.10 9.64 -30.77
C VAL A 130 16.42 10.23 -30.29
N ARG A 131 16.37 11.46 -29.77
CA ARG A 131 17.55 12.15 -29.22
C ARG A 131 18.00 11.49 -27.90
N GLN A 132 19.21 11.80 -27.47
CA GLN A 132 19.66 11.45 -26.12
C GLN A 132 18.77 12.13 -25.07
N GLY A 133 18.52 11.44 -23.96
CA GLY A 133 17.69 11.97 -22.88
C GLY A 133 16.77 10.94 -22.24
N TYR A 134 15.81 11.46 -21.47
CA TYR A 134 14.85 10.67 -20.72
C TYR A 134 13.56 10.44 -21.50
N TYR A 135 13.09 9.20 -21.43
CA TYR A 135 11.82 8.78 -22.02
C TYR A 135 11.03 7.98 -21.00
N ILE A 136 9.71 7.96 -21.16
CA ILE A 136 8.79 7.15 -20.38
C ILE A 136 8.13 6.18 -21.34
N TYR A 137 8.17 4.89 -21.04
CA TYR A 137 7.34 3.93 -21.75
C TYR A 137 6.08 3.62 -20.93
N SER A 138 5.00 3.28 -21.63
CA SER A 138 3.80 2.71 -21.06
C SER A 138 3.45 1.43 -21.79
N LEU A 139 3.05 0.42 -21.05
CA LEU A 139 2.54 -0.83 -21.58
C LEU A 139 1.16 -1.06 -20.96
N THR A 140 0.14 -1.04 -21.82
CA THR A 140 -1.26 -1.19 -21.44
C THR A 140 -1.75 -2.57 -21.85
N PHE A 141 -2.29 -3.31 -20.90
CA PHE A 141 -2.90 -4.62 -21.11
C PHE A 141 -4.24 -4.66 -20.38
N ARG A 142 -5.32 -4.96 -21.11
CA ARG A 142 -6.71 -5.02 -20.60
C ARG A 142 -7.14 -3.79 -19.77
N GLY A 143 -6.66 -2.60 -20.15
CA GLY A 143 -6.98 -1.33 -19.48
C GLY A 143 -6.03 -0.94 -18.34
N LYS A 144 -5.23 -1.87 -17.80
CA LYS A 144 -4.16 -1.56 -16.84
C LYS A 144 -2.94 -1.05 -17.58
N THR A 145 -2.38 0.07 -17.13
CA THR A 145 -1.17 0.66 -17.72
C THR A 145 -0.04 0.63 -16.72
N SER A 146 1.07 0.00 -17.08
CA SER A 146 2.30 -0.01 -16.32
C SER A 146 3.36 0.80 -17.07
N SER A 147 4.19 1.55 -16.35
CA SER A 147 5.15 2.48 -16.96
C SER A 147 6.52 2.39 -16.31
N GLY A 148 7.54 2.87 -17.04
CA GLY A 148 8.90 2.92 -16.52
C GLY A 148 9.78 3.92 -17.28
N LYS A 149 10.95 4.19 -16.72
CA LYS A 149 11.90 5.18 -17.23
C LYS A 149 12.93 4.53 -18.15
N LEU A 150 13.18 5.16 -19.29
CA LEU A 150 14.25 4.80 -20.22
C LEU A 150 15.26 5.95 -20.34
N VAL A 151 16.54 5.63 -20.45
CA VAL A 151 17.62 6.59 -20.63
C VAL A 151 18.34 6.30 -21.95
N LYS A 152 18.22 7.20 -22.92
CA LYS A 152 18.92 7.12 -24.22
C LYS A 152 20.24 7.88 -24.15
N VAL A 153 21.32 7.21 -24.52
CA VAL A 153 22.67 7.79 -24.65
C VAL A 153 23.19 7.67 -26.09
N GLU A 154 24.21 8.46 -26.43
CA GLU A 154 24.79 8.51 -27.77
C GLU A 154 25.49 7.17 -28.14
N GLY A 155 25.31 6.71 -29.37
CA GLY A 155 25.99 5.52 -29.90
C GLY A 155 25.92 5.43 -31.43
N ARG A 156 26.86 4.71 -32.06
CA ARG A 156 26.90 4.38 -33.49
C ARG A 156 26.67 2.88 -33.76
N SER A 157 25.53 2.52 -34.35
CA SER A 157 25.26 1.15 -34.85
C SER A 157 24.63 1.23 -36.23
N THR A 158 25.02 0.28 -37.06
CA THR A 158 24.45 0.00 -38.39
C THR A 158 23.29 -1.00 -38.34
N TYR A 159 23.00 -1.58 -37.18
CA TYR A 159 21.92 -2.57 -36.99
C TYR A 159 20.71 -1.95 -36.30
N SER A 160 19.54 -2.10 -36.94
CA SER A 160 18.22 -1.84 -36.37
C SER A 160 17.57 -3.20 -36.11
N ALA A 161 17.47 -3.63 -34.85
CA ALA A 161 16.48 -4.65 -34.51
C ALA A 161 15.12 -3.93 -34.58
N GLY A 162 14.19 -4.38 -35.42
CA GLY A 162 12.88 -3.71 -35.53
C GLY A 162 12.17 -3.66 -34.17
N THR A 163 11.29 -2.69 -33.96
CA THR A 163 10.42 -2.70 -32.78
C THR A 163 9.44 -3.87 -32.89
N GLY A 164 9.48 -4.77 -31.91
CA GLY A 164 8.76 -6.04 -31.99
C GLY A 164 8.53 -6.68 -30.63
N LEU A 165 7.71 -7.71 -30.64
CA LEU A 165 7.38 -8.52 -29.47
C LEU A 165 7.94 -9.93 -29.69
N GLU A 166 8.87 -10.36 -28.84
CA GLU A 166 9.51 -11.67 -28.94
C GLU A 166 9.16 -12.55 -27.72
N PRO A 167 8.76 -13.82 -27.90
CA PRO A 167 8.55 -14.75 -26.79
C PRO A 167 9.89 -15.18 -26.18
N ILE A 168 9.97 -15.23 -24.85
CA ILE A 168 11.15 -15.76 -24.15
C ILE A 168 10.90 -17.26 -23.89
N MET A 169 11.71 -18.14 -24.49
CA MET A 169 11.67 -19.60 -24.27
C MET A 169 12.30 -19.99 -22.92
N LEU A 170 11.76 -19.49 -21.80
CA LEU A 170 11.78 -20.28 -20.56
C LEU A 170 10.45 -21.05 -20.51
N PRO A 171 10.43 -22.32 -20.03
CA PRO A 171 9.16 -22.96 -19.77
C PRO A 171 8.37 -22.02 -18.85
N PRO A 172 7.10 -21.70 -19.17
CA PRO A 172 6.29 -20.96 -18.22
C PRO A 172 6.35 -21.76 -16.91
N GLU A 173 6.72 -21.12 -15.80
CA GLU A 173 6.13 -21.58 -14.55
C GLU A 173 4.64 -21.59 -14.85
N VAL A 174 4.05 -22.79 -14.75
CA VAL A 174 2.62 -22.95 -14.92
C VAL A 174 2.02 -22.04 -13.86
N SER A 175 1.63 -20.83 -14.27
CA SER A 175 0.84 -19.96 -13.43
C SER A 175 -0.37 -20.81 -13.07
N ASP A 176 -0.62 -20.97 -11.77
CA ASP A 176 -1.82 -21.64 -11.30
C ASP A 176 -3.01 -21.18 -12.15
N PRO A 177 -3.93 -22.08 -12.54
CA PRO A 177 -5.15 -21.68 -13.25
C PRO A 177 -5.70 -20.46 -12.52
N PRO A 178 -6.07 -19.37 -13.22
CA PRO A 178 -6.38 -18.09 -12.60
C PRO A 178 -7.26 -18.39 -11.40
N GLY A 179 -6.71 -18.15 -10.20
CA GLY A 179 -7.37 -18.53 -8.97
C GLY A 179 -8.78 -17.93 -8.95
N PRO A 180 -9.70 -18.45 -8.12
CA PRO A 180 -11.04 -17.89 -8.02
C PRO A 180 -10.92 -16.36 -7.91
N ARG A 181 -11.64 -15.63 -8.77
CA ARG A 181 -11.50 -14.17 -8.96
C ARG A 181 -11.37 -13.47 -7.62
N ARG A 182 -10.22 -12.87 -7.36
CA ARG A 182 -9.93 -12.18 -6.12
C ARG A 182 -10.13 -10.68 -6.30
N ILE A 183 -10.99 -10.11 -5.46
CA ILE A 183 -11.31 -8.69 -5.45
C ILE A 183 -10.76 -8.09 -4.16
N SER A 184 -9.81 -7.18 -4.29
CA SER A 184 -9.36 -6.39 -3.14
C SER A 184 -10.43 -5.38 -2.74
N VAL A 185 -10.80 -5.40 -1.46
CA VAL A 185 -11.71 -4.43 -0.85
C VAL A 185 -11.06 -3.83 0.38
N ILE A 186 -11.23 -2.54 0.58
CA ILE A 186 -10.96 -1.88 1.85
C ILE A 186 -12.25 -1.92 2.65
N THR A 187 -12.20 -2.40 3.89
CA THR A 187 -13.36 -2.41 4.76
C THR A 187 -13.15 -1.51 5.97
N THR A 188 -14.21 -0.80 6.35
CA THR A 188 -14.25 0.00 7.57
C THR A 188 -15.48 -0.36 8.39
N VAL A 189 -15.32 -0.48 9.69
CA VAL A 189 -16.42 -0.64 10.65
C VAL A 189 -16.34 0.44 11.71
N GLU A 190 -17.43 1.18 11.87
CA GLU A 190 -17.53 2.34 12.75
C GLU A 190 -18.75 2.20 13.65
N CYS A 191 -18.60 2.51 14.93
CA CYS A 191 -19.72 2.61 15.87
C CYS A 191 -19.36 3.61 16.96
N ASP A 192 -20.34 4.43 17.36
CA ASP A 192 -20.15 5.41 18.42
C ASP A 192 -19.63 4.75 19.70
N LYS A 193 -18.60 5.35 20.31
CA LYS A 193 -17.92 4.87 21.53
C LYS A 193 -17.05 3.63 21.33
N TYR A 194 -16.78 3.21 20.10
CA TYR A 194 -15.85 2.14 19.77
C TYR A 194 -14.70 2.66 18.90
N TYR A 195 -13.53 2.04 19.02
CA TYR A 195 -12.44 2.27 18.08
C TYR A 195 -12.87 1.77 16.69
N PRO A 196 -12.68 2.57 15.62
CA PRO A 196 -13.01 2.11 14.28
C PRO A 196 -12.01 1.04 13.84
N VAL A 197 -12.48 0.10 13.02
CA VAL A 197 -11.65 -0.93 12.41
C VAL A 197 -11.55 -0.65 10.93
N ARG A 198 -10.34 -0.61 10.39
CA ARG A 198 -10.08 -0.46 8.96
C ARG A 198 -9.08 -1.51 8.50
N LEU A 199 -9.45 -2.33 7.51
CA LEU A 199 -8.60 -3.36 6.91
C LEU A 199 -8.47 -3.12 5.40
N THR A 200 -7.24 -3.14 4.88
CA THR A 200 -6.92 -2.87 3.46
C THR A 200 -6.55 -4.13 2.68
N ASP A 201 -6.37 -5.24 3.38
CA ASP A 201 -5.88 -6.52 2.86
C ASP A 201 -6.99 -7.55 2.62
N ILE A 202 -8.27 -7.15 2.70
CA ILE A 202 -9.39 -8.05 2.46
C ILE A 202 -9.52 -8.33 0.97
N THR A 203 -9.65 -9.61 0.65
CA THR A 203 -9.86 -10.08 -0.70
C THR A 203 -11.07 -10.99 -0.77
N LEU A 204 -12.04 -10.68 -1.63
CA LEU A 204 -13.26 -11.46 -1.83
C LEU A 204 -13.10 -12.35 -3.05
N ALA A 205 -13.47 -13.62 -2.93
CA ALA A 205 -13.49 -14.55 -4.08
C ALA A 205 -14.81 -15.29 -4.29
N CYS A 206 -15.69 -15.21 -3.30
CA CYS A 206 -17.03 -15.80 -3.28
C CYS A 206 -17.89 -15.04 -2.27
N ASP A 207 -19.12 -15.50 -2.05
CA ASP A 207 -19.86 -15.12 -0.85
C ASP A 207 -18.99 -15.40 0.38
N THR A 208 -18.79 -14.38 1.20
CA THR A 208 -17.77 -14.39 2.26
C THR A 208 -18.40 -13.96 3.57
N VAL A 209 -18.05 -14.67 4.64
CA VAL A 209 -18.38 -14.26 6.01
C VAL A 209 -17.17 -13.57 6.61
N ILE A 210 -17.34 -12.33 7.10
CA ILE A 210 -16.30 -11.55 7.75
C ILE A 210 -16.86 -11.04 9.08
N ASP A 211 -16.32 -11.55 10.17
CA ASP A 211 -16.70 -11.06 11.50
C ASP A 211 -15.75 -9.93 11.92
N PHE A 212 -16.30 -8.97 12.68
CA PHE A 212 -15.54 -7.83 13.18
C PHE A 212 -15.67 -7.74 14.71
N GLU A 213 -14.55 -7.47 15.36
CA GLU A 213 -14.50 -7.12 16.78
C GLU A 213 -14.25 -5.62 16.92
N LEU A 214 -15.15 -4.89 17.59
CA LEU A 214 -14.90 -3.50 17.96
C LEU A 214 -14.65 -3.40 19.47
N ALA A 215 -13.48 -2.88 19.84
CA ALA A 215 -13.22 -2.54 21.23
C ALA A 215 -13.78 -1.18 21.58
N ARG A 216 -14.39 -1.08 22.76
CA ARG A 216 -14.91 0.18 23.29
C ARG A 216 -13.76 1.19 23.45
N SER A 217 -13.99 2.42 22.99
CA SER A 217 -13.04 3.52 23.14
C SER A 217 -12.77 3.77 24.62
N GLN A 218 -11.49 3.93 24.95
CA GLN A 218 -11.02 4.21 26.29
C GLN A 218 -10.20 5.50 26.28
N GLU A 219 -10.50 6.42 27.19
CA GLU A 219 -9.82 7.72 27.27
C GLU A 219 -8.35 7.57 27.70
N LEU A 220 -8.09 6.67 28.64
CA LEU A 220 -6.76 6.34 29.13
C LEU A 220 -6.50 4.83 28.95
N PRO A 221 -6.20 4.36 27.73
CA PRO A 221 -5.97 2.93 27.49
C PRO A 221 -4.70 2.44 28.19
N PHE A 222 -3.75 3.35 28.46
CA PHE A 222 -2.52 3.10 29.18
C PHE A 222 -2.35 4.11 30.32
N LYS A 223 -1.75 3.68 31.43
CA LYS A 223 -1.39 4.57 32.54
C LYS A 223 -0.19 4.04 33.33
N ILE A 224 0.41 4.90 34.14
CA ILE A 224 1.31 4.47 35.21
C ILE A 224 0.49 4.03 36.41
N SER A 225 0.82 2.87 36.97
CA SER A 225 0.19 2.32 38.16
C SER A 225 1.27 1.85 39.13
N GLY A 226 1.62 2.69 40.11
CA GLY A 226 2.77 2.44 40.97
C GLY A 226 4.07 2.54 40.18
N ASP A 227 4.80 1.43 40.05
CA ASP A 227 6.12 1.32 39.42
C ASP A 227 6.10 0.73 38.00
N HIS A 228 4.91 0.49 37.43
CA HIS A 228 4.77 -0.11 36.10
C HIS A 228 3.78 0.63 35.22
N ILE A 229 3.92 0.41 33.90
CA ILE A 229 2.91 0.78 32.91
C ILE A 229 1.82 -0.29 32.93
N ALA A 230 0.56 0.11 32.89
CA ALA A 230 -0.59 -0.77 32.85
C ALA A 230 -1.50 -0.45 31.66
N MET A 231 -2.08 -1.48 31.05
CA MET A 231 -3.04 -1.37 29.94
C MET A 231 -4.43 -1.79 30.38
N PHE A 232 -5.45 -1.07 29.95
CA PHE A 232 -6.84 -1.42 30.18
C PHE A 232 -7.25 -2.59 29.26
N THR A 233 -7.74 -3.68 29.85
CA THR A 233 -8.15 -4.90 29.13
C THR A 233 -9.67 -5.01 28.96
N GLY A 234 -10.38 -3.88 28.88
CA GLY A 234 -11.84 -3.83 28.84
C GLY A 234 -12.54 -3.97 30.20
N THR A 235 -11.91 -4.63 31.17
CA THR A 235 -12.45 -4.82 32.53
C THR A 235 -11.61 -4.18 33.62
N ALA A 236 -10.27 -4.26 33.51
CA ALA A 236 -9.35 -3.73 34.49
C ALA A 236 -8.02 -3.33 33.84
N TYR A 237 -7.20 -2.57 34.56
CA TYR A 237 -5.82 -2.31 34.16
C TYR A 237 -4.93 -3.49 34.56
N ARG A 238 -4.10 -3.97 33.64
CA ARG A 238 -3.13 -5.02 33.88
C ARG A 238 -1.70 -4.52 33.65
N PRO A 239 -0.72 -4.92 34.49
CA PRO A 239 0.68 -4.58 34.28
C PRO A 239 1.19 -5.04 32.91
N LEU A 240 1.97 -4.20 32.25
CA LEU A 240 2.65 -4.52 31.00
C LEU A 240 4.15 -4.70 31.24
N LEU A 241 4.68 -5.83 30.78
CA LEU A 241 6.11 -6.01 30.58
C LEU A 241 6.43 -5.67 29.12
N LEU A 242 7.14 -4.57 28.88
CA LEU A 242 7.48 -4.13 27.53
C LEU A 242 8.78 -4.77 27.05
N LYS A 243 8.70 -5.45 25.92
CA LYS A 243 9.82 -5.99 25.15
C LYS A 243 9.83 -5.24 23.82
N GLY A 244 10.67 -4.20 23.77
CA GLY A 244 10.68 -3.23 22.69
C GLY A 244 11.73 -3.51 21.62
N ILE A 245 11.38 -3.15 20.38
CA ILE A 245 12.33 -3.01 19.26
C ILE A 245 12.16 -1.63 18.61
N ASN A 246 13.24 -1.07 18.07
CA ASN A 246 13.18 0.18 17.31
C ASN A 246 13.11 -0.10 15.81
N LEU A 247 12.29 0.67 15.09
CA LEU A 247 12.21 0.65 13.65
C LEU A 247 12.51 2.04 13.08
N GLY A 248 13.49 2.10 12.17
CA GLY A 248 13.86 3.33 11.46
C GLY A 248 12.99 3.58 10.23
N SER A 249 12.99 4.83 9.76
CA SER A 249 12.20 5.30 8.63
C SER A 249 12.82 5.02 7.25
N SER A 250 14.00 4.40 7.20
CA SER A 250 14.72 4.11 5.96
C SER A 250 14.87 2.60 5.71
N PRO A 251 14.59 2.11 4.48
CA PRO A 251 14.82 0.71 4.15
C PRO A 251 16.31 0.37 4.11
N PRO A 252 16.68 -0.91 4.30
CA PRO A 252 18.04 -1.36 4.04
C PRO A 252 18.52 -0.95 2.64
N GLY A 253 19.70 -0.33 2.56
CA GLY A 253 20.28 0.16 1.31
C GLY A 253 19.97 1.62 0.96
N TYR A 254 19.21 2.34 1.81
CA TYR A 254 18.95 3.78 1.67
C TYR A 254 19.67 4.59 2.74
N PHE A 255 19.83 5.90 2.51
CA PHE A 255 20.48 6.77 3.48
C PHE A 255 19.57 6.94 4.72
N PRO A 256 20.11 6.92 5.95
CA PRO A 256 19.31 7.14 7.15
C PRO A 256 18.54 8.47 7.08
N GLY A 257 17.22 8.42 7.29
CA GLY A 257 16.32 9.57 7.14
C GLY A 257 15.61 9.65 5.79
N GLU A 258 16.06 8.90 4.78
CA GLU A 258 15.30 8.76 3.52
C GLU A 258 14.07 7.90 3.73
N ILE A 259 12.89 8.48 3.51
CA ILE A 259 11.60 7.79 3.61
C ILE A 259 11.29 7.13 2.26
N ALA A 260 12.16 6.18 1.87
CA ALA A 260 12.04 5.46 0.61
C ALA A 260 10.96 4.36 0.61
N TYR A 261 10.22 4.20 1.71
CA TYR A 261 9.04 3.34 1.79
C TYR A 261 7.80 3.90 1.05
N ALA A 262 7.89 5.10 0.48
CA ALA A 262 6.82 5.74 -0.31
C ALA A 262 6.52 5.02 -1.64
N ILE A 263 7.19 3.90 -1.96
CA ILE A 263 6.76 2.97 -3.01
C ILE A 263 5.75 1.99 -2.38
N GLU A 264 4.48 2.39 -2.37
CA GLU A 264 3.35 1.74 -1.67
C GLU A 264 3.24 0.22 -1.94
N ASP A 265 3.46 -0.23 -3.17
CA ASP A 265 3.31 -1.66 -3.54
C ASP A 265 4.39 -2.58 -2.93
N LYS A 266 5.62 -2.08 -2.70
CA LYS A 266 6.70 -2.89 -2.11
C LYS A 266 6.77 -2.74 -0.59
N SER A 267 6.32 -1.61 -0.05
CA SER A 267 6.40 -1.32 1.38
C SER A 267 5.31 -2.05 2.18
N ALA A 268 4.11 -2.27 1.63
CA ALA A 268 3.05 -3.04 2.28
C ALA A 268 3.51 -4.45 2.69
N GLY A 269 4.06 -5.23 1.75
CA GLY A 269 4.58 -6.57 2.04
C GLY A 269 5.81 -6.57 2.95
N THR A 270 6.60 -5.50 2.91
CA THR A 270 7.79 -5.36 3.77
C THR A 270 7.40 -5.12 5.24
N TYR A 271 6.49 -4.19 5.51
CA TYR A 271 6.03 -3.93 6.87
C TYR A 271 5.31 -5.12 7.47
N GLU A 272 4.44 -5.78 6.71
CA GLU A 272 3.76 -6.99 7.18
C GLU A 272 4.77 -8.07 7.59
N LYS A 273 5.78 -8.33 6.73
CA LYS A 273 6.86 -9.28 7.02
C LYS A 273 7.61 -8.90 8.30
N TRP A 274 7.99 -7.64 8.47
CA TRP A 274 8.73 -7.20 9.65
C TRP A 274 7.90 -7.26 10.93
N ILE A 275 6.64 -6.85 10.89
CA ILE A 275 5.71 -6.96 12.03
C ILE A 275 5.64 -8.42 12.48
N ARG A 276 5.43 -9.37 11.56
CA ARG A 276 5.44 -10.81 11.86
C ARG A 276 6.75 -11.26 12.49
N GLN A 277 7.89 -10.88 11.90
CA GLN A 277 9.21 -11.26 12.44
C GLN A 277 9.45 -10.71 13.86
N MET A 278 9.03 -9.48 14.14
CA MET A 278 9.13 -8.88 15.48
C MET A 278 8.29 -9.65 16.49
N THR A 279 7.07 -10.01 16.12
CA THR A 279 6.15 -10.71 17.03
C THR A 279 6.56 -12.17 17.24
N ASP A 280 7.07 -12.84 16.19
CA ASP A 280 7.59 -14.20 16.28
C ASP A 280 8.85 -14.28 17.16
N ALA A 281 9.67 -13.22 17.14
CA ALA A 281 10.81 -13.06 18.03
C ALA A 281 10.41 -12.75 19.50
N GLY A 282 9.13 -12.50 19.77
CA GLY A 282 8.59 -12.26 21.10
C GLY A 282 8.60 -10.80 21.56
N PHE A 283 8.83 -9.85 20.65
CA PHE A 283 8.61 -8.43 20.93
C PHE A 283 7.11 -8.14 20.99
N ASN A 284 6.71 -7.29 21.94
CA ASN A 284 5.32 -6.85 22.10
C ASN A 284 5.18 -5.33 22.02
N SER A 285 6.27 -4.63 21.71
CA SER A 285 6.24 -3.19 21.44
C SER A 285 7.25 -2.81 20.38
N ILE A 286 6.89 -1.82 19.58
CA ILE A 286 7.71 -1.22 18.53
C ILE A 286 7.78 0.28 18.74
N ARG A 287 8.99 0.84 18.67
CA ARG A 287 9.22 2.28 18.68
C ARG A 287 9.64 2.75 17.30
N VAL A 288 8.98 3.78 16.80
CA VAL A 288 9.40 4.54 15.61
C VAL A 288 9.91 5.91 16.04
N TYR A 289 10.89 6.46 15.33
CA TYR A 289 11.54 7.72 15.71
C TYR A 289 10.77 8.96 15.21
N THR A 290 10.02 8.79 14.13
CA THR A 290 9.27 9.84 13.44
C THR A 290 7.99 9.23 12.88
N LEU A 291 7.16 10.05 12.24
CA LEU A 291 6.00 9.59 11.48
C LEU A 291 6.47 8.73 10.29
N HIS A 292 5.94 7.52 10.19
CA HIS A 292 6.17 6.62 9.04
C HIS A 292 5.08 6.83 7.98
N PRO A 293 5.23 6.30 6.74
CA PRO A 293 4.15 6.37 5.74
C PRO A 293 2.86 5.68 6.21
N PRO A 294 1.68 6.10 5.72
CA PRO A 294 0.37 5.57 6.15
C PRO A 294 0.28 4.04 6.18
N VAL A 295 0.86 3.37 5.18
CA VAL A 295 0.88 1.91 5.05
C VAL A 295 1.47 1.19 6.28
N PHE A 296 2.41 1.80 7.00
CA PHE A 296 2.94 1.22 8.25
C PHE A 296 1.82 1.07 9.29
N TYR A 297 1.04 2.12 9.49
CA TYR A 297 -0.06 2.15 10.44
C TYR A 297 -1.21 1.24 10.01
N GLU A 298 -1.48 1.14 8.70
CA GLU A 298 -2.41 0.17 8.14
C GLU A 298 -2.00 -1.27 8.49
N LYS A 299 -0.75 -1.64 8.23
CA LYS A 299 -0.26 -3.00 8.50
C LYS A 299 -0.18 -3.33 9.98
N LEU A 300 0.14 -2.34 10.80
CA LEU A 300 0.12 -2.50 12.26
C LEU A 300 -1.30 -2.72 12.79
N ALA A 301 -2.28 -1.93 12.33
CA ALA A 301 -3.68 -2.09 12.70
C ALA A 301 -4.22 -3.46 12.24
N GLU A 302 -3.93 -3.86 11.01
CA GLU A 302 -4.33 -5.16 10.45
C GLU A 302 -3.79 -6.35 11.25
N TYR A 303 -2.53 -6.27 11.68
CA TYR A 303 -1.94 -7.29 12.54
C TYR A 303 -2.63 -7.30 13.92
N ASN A 304 -2.76 -6.14 14.56
CA ASN A 304 -3.30 -6.04 15.91
C ASN A 304 -4.79 -6.40 15.98
N GLN A 305 -5.57 -6.07 14.95
CA GLN A 305 -6.97 -6.43 14.85
C GLN A 305 -7.18 -7.95 14.74
N ARG A 306 -6.23 -8.66 14.13
CA ARG A 306 -6.23 -10.13 14.05
C ARG A 306 -5.61 -10.81 15.27
N ASN A 307 -4.91 -10.04 16.10
CA ASN A 307 -4.23 -10.52 17.31
C ASN A 307 -4.56 -9.63 18.52
N PRO A 308 -5.84 -9.42 18.86
CA PRO A 308 -6.25 -8.44 19.89
C PRO A 308 -5.73 -8.81 21.29
N ASP A 309 -5.51 -10.10 21.57
CA ASP A 309 -4.95 -10.60 22.83
C ASP A 309 -3.43 -10.44 22.94
N LYS A 310 -2.73 -10.28 21.81
CA LYS A 310 -1.26 -10.16 21.72
C LYS A 310 -0.86 -9.08 20.70
N PRO A 311 -1.27 -7.82 20.92
CA PRO A 311 -0.95 -6.75 19.99
C PRO A 311 0.54 -6.40 20.06
N LEU A 312 1.08 -5.92 18.94
CA LEU A 312 2.33 -5.18 18.88
C LEU A 312 2.04 -3.70 19.19
N LEU A 313 2.41 -3.25 20.39
CA LEU A 313 2.12 -1.90 20.87
C LEU A 313 3.05 -0.85 20.24
N LEU A 314 2.50 0.30 19.86
CA LEU A 314 3.25 1.40 19.26
C LEU A 314 3.75 2.40 20.31
N PHE A 315 5.02 2.77 20.19
CA PHE A 315 5.61 3.97 20.78
C PHE A 315 5.97 4.94 19.65
N GLN A 316 5.19 6.00 19.51
CA GLN A 316 5.25 6.92 18.38
C GLN A 316 6.15 8.11 18.66
N GLY A 317 7.40 8.08 18.19
CA GLY A 317 8.29 9.22 18.29
C GLY A 317 7.77 10.44 17.52
N ILE A 318 7.92 11.62 18.12
CA ILE A 318 7.61 12.91 17.53
C ILE A 318 8.94 13.64 17.28
N TRP A 319 9.25 13.88 16.01
CA TRP A 319 10.53 14.47 15.62
C TRP A 319 10.52 15.98 15.89
N LEU A 320 11.45 16.45 16.71
CA LEU A 320 11.85 17.86 16.75
C LEU A 320 12.83 18.14 15.62
N ASP A 321 12.47 19.06 14.73
CA ASP A 321 13.28 19.41 13.55
C ASP A 321 14.75 19.67 13.89
N GLU A 322 15.66 19.36 12.98
CA GLU A 322 17.09 19.59 13.21
C GLU A 322 17.46 21.07 13.06
N ILE A 323 18.70 21.41 13.40
CA ILE A 323 19.27 22.74 13.14
C ILE A 323 19.54 22.84 11.65
N GLU A 324 18.93 23.82 10.97
CA GLU A 324 19.03 23.98 9.52
C GLU A 324 20.30 24.77 9.16
N ASP A 325 20.60 25.83 9.93
CA ASP A 325 21.82 26.60 9.85
C ASP A 325 22.57 26.59 11.18
N GLY A 326 23.68 25.84 11.23
CA GLY A 326 24.54 25.74 12.41
C GLY A 326 25.20 27.07 12.82
N GLN A 327 25.15 28.10 11.96
CA GLN A 327 25.64 29.45 12.25
C GLN A 327 24.55 30.39 12.78
N ASN A 328 23.26 30.01 12.68
CA ASN A 328 22.15 30.81 13.18
C ASN A 328 21.87 30.48 14.66
N PRO A 329 22.10 31.41 15.61
CA PRO A 329 21.81 31.16 17.03
C PRO A 329 20.33 30.86 17.30
N ASP A 330 19.43 31.43 16.51
CA ASP A 330 17.98 31.24 16.66
C ASP A 330 17.57 29.78 16.40
N ASP A 331 18.31 29.05 15.55
CA ASP A 331 18.07 27.64 15.28
C ASP A 331 18.33 26.75 16.52
N TYR A 332 19.09 27.23 17.49
CA TYR A 332 19.35 26.54 18.76
C TYR A 332 18.36 26.94 19.87
N ASP A 333 17.53 27.96 19.65
CA ASP A 333 16.57 28.43 20.66
C ASP A 333 15.30 27.55 20.69
N LEU A 334 15.22 26.69 21.71
CA LEU A 334 14.07 25.80 21.91
C LEU A 334 12.75 26.55 22.18
N THR A 335 12.81 27.80 22.65
CA THR A 335 11.60 28.60 22.89
C THR A 335 10.95 29.02 21.58
N LEU A 336 11.76 29.39 20.58
CA LEU A 336 11.29 29.70 19.22
C LEU A 336 10.71 28.47 18.50
N ARG A 337 11.21 27.28 18.86
CA ARG A 337 10.74 25.99 18.30
C ARG A 337 9.51 25.41 19.00
N THR A 338 9.09 25.97 20.13
CA THR A 338 7.99 25.41 20.94
C THR A 338 6.66 25.39 20.19
N ALA A 339 6.32 26.46 19.45
CA ALA A 339 5.07 26.50 18.70
C ALA A 339 5.07 25.53 17.50
N PRO A 340 6.09 25.55 16.61
CA PRO A 340 6.21 24.54 15.54
C PRO A 340 6.20 23.10 16.05
N PHE A 341 6.90 22.82 17.16
CA PHE A 341 6.93 21.48 17.73
C PHE A 341 5.56 21.05 18.28
N LYS A 342 4.81 21.95 18.92
CA LYS A 342 3.42 21.68 19.34
C LYS A 342 2.50 21.38 18.16
N ASP A 343 2.69 22.05 17.03
CA ASP A 343 1.93 21.76 15.82
C ASP A 343 2.32 20.41 15.23
N GLY A 344 3.61 20.05 15.26
CA GLY A 344 4.10 18.71 14.93
C GLY A 344 3.51 17.62 15.83
N ILE A 345 3.39 17.87 17.13
CA ILE A 345 2.73 16.95 18.08
C ILE A 345 1.27 16.73 17.68
N ARG A 346 0.53 17.81 17.39
CA ARG A 346 -0.88 17.69 16.95
C ARG A 346 -1.01 16.95 15.64
N GLU A 347 -0.14 17.24 14.67
CA GLU A 347 -0.13 16.54 13.38
C GLU A 347 0.09 15.03 13.55
N VAL A 348 1.05 14.62 14.39
CA VAL A 348 1.31 13.20 14.63
C VAL A 348 0.13 12.54 15.35
N ILE A 349 -0.45 13.19 16.36
CA ILE A 349 -1.65 12.68 17.04
C ILE A 349 -2.81 12.53 16.04
N ASP A 350 -3.08 13.54 15.21
CA ASP A 350 -4.11 13.44 14.16
C ASP A 350 -3.86 12.24 13.22
N CYS A 351 -2.60 11.97 12.85
CA CYS A 351 -2.23 10.82 12.03
C CYS A 351 -2.49 9.48 12.75
N ILE A 352 -2.12 9.36 14.02
CA ILE A 352 -2.35 8.16 14.83
C ILE A 352 -3.85 7.86 15.00
N HIS A 353 -4.67 8.90 15.04
CA HIS A 353 -6.13 8.78 15.08
C HIS A 353 -6.79 8.62 13.70
N GLY A 354 -6.02 8.51 12.61
CA GLY A 354 -6.57 8.34 11.26
C GLY A 354 -7.32 9.57 10.72
N ASN A 355 -6.97 10.78 11.20
CA ASN A 355 -7.67 12.03 10.92
C ASN A 355 -6.81 13.06 10.16
N LYS A 356 -5.78 12.61 9.42
CA LYS A 356 -4.85 13.53 8.74
C LYS A 356 -4.59 13.16 7.28
N ASP A 357 -4.59 14.19 6.44
CA ASP A 357 -4.04 14.14 5.10
C ASP A 357 -2.87 15.12 5.02
N ILE A 358 -1.69 14.61 4.70
CA ILE A 358 -0.46 15.38 4.62
C ILE A 358 -0.04 15.44 3.16
N ALA A 359 0.02 16.66 2.61
CA ALA A 359 0.54 16.90 1.27
C ALA A 359 2.01 16.45 1.16
N PHE A 360 2.43 16.10 -0.06
CA PHE A 360 3.82 15.71 -0.33
C PHE A 360 4.81 16.74 0.22
N ARG A 361 5.84 16.24 0.93
CA ARG A 361 6.95 17.03 1.46
C ARG A 361 8.23 16.19 1.42
N ALA A 362 9.31 16.77 0.94
CA ALA A 362 10.58 16.07 0.82
C ALA A 362 11.14 15.71 2.20
N GLY A 363 11.70 14.51 2.33
CA GLY A 363 12.36 14.05 3.57
C GLY A 363 11.41 13.77 4.75
N ARG A 364 10.09 13.92 4.59
CA ARG A 364 9.10 13.64 5.66
C ARG A 364 7.97 12.76 5.14
N ALA A 365 7.36 12.00 6.05
CA ALA A 365 6.22 11.17 5.69
C ALA A 365 5.03 12.06 5.31
N TYR A 366 4.26 11.59 4.33
CA TYR A 366 3.10 12.25 3.75
C TYR A 366 2.07 11.20 3.33
N GLY A 367 0.88 11.65 2.94
CA GLY A 367 -0.22 10.80 2.50
C GLY A 367 -1.41 10.87 3.43
N ARG A 368 -2.38 9.99 3.17
CA ARG A 368 -3.67 9.94 3.86
C ARG A 368 -3.61 8.93 5.00
N TYR A 369 -3.56 9.42 6.23
CA TYR A 369 -3.64 8.61 7.44
C TYR A 369 -5.11 8.41 7.77
N LEU A 370 -5.65 7.26 7.38
CA LEU A 370 -7.08 6.91 7.51
C LEU A 370 -7.35 5.81 8.54
N THR A 371 -6.30 5.25 9.12
CA THR A 371 -6.39 4.11 10.04
C THR A 371 -6.09 4.59 11.45
N ASP A 372 -7.07 4.47 12.34
CA ASP A 372 -6.90 4.75 13.77
C ASP A 372 -6.11 3.60 14.43
N VAL A 373 -4.93 3.91 14.97
CA VAL A 373 -4.09 2.98 15.75
C VAL A 373 -3.97 3.41 17.21
N SER A 374 -4.74 4.40 17.66
CA SER A 374 -4.69 4.94 19.01
C SER A 374 -5.00 3.88 20.08
N ARG A 375 -5.86 2.90 19.78
CA ARG A 375 -6.13 1.72 20.63
C ARG A 375 -4.83 1.01 21.06
N TRP A 376 -3.85 0.96 20.17
CA TRP A 376 -2.58 0.23 20.37
C TRP A 376 -1.37 1.14 20.53
N THR A 377 -1.58 2.45 20.67
CA THR A 377 -0.50 3.42 20.90
C THR A 377 -0.27 3.59 22.40
N ALA A 378 0.81 2.99 22.89
CA ALA A 378 1.16 2.94 24.31
C ALA A 378 1.93 4.19 24.80
N GLY A 379 2.50 4.97 23.89
CA GLY A 379 3.20 6.22 24.21
C GLY A 379 3.64 7.01 22.99
N TYR A 380 4.05 8.26 23.23
CA TYR A 380 4.59 9.21 22.26
C TYR A 380 5.98 9.68 22.68
#